data_AF-A0A934URN7-F1
#
_entry.id   AF-A0A934URN7-F1
#
_cell.length_a   1.000
_cell.length_b   1.000
_cell.length_c   1.000
_cell.angle_alpha   90.00
_cell.angle_beta   90.00
_cell.angle_gamma   90.00
#
_symmetry.space_group_name_H-M   'P 1'
#
loop_
_entity.id
_entity.type
_entity.pdbx_description
1 polymer ?
#
loop_
_entity_poly.entity_id
_entity_poly.type
_entity_poly.pdbx_seq_one_letter_code
_entity_poly.pdbx_strand_id
1 'polypeptide(L)' 'MRRTILLIGAVAGASVLAGCVGYVPVPAEPQVVYQQPVPRYHQRDRDGDGVPDRYDRRPRNPYRY' A
#
# COMPACT_ATOMS: atom_id res chain seq x y z
N MET A 1 -46.87 8.77 -12.42
CA MET A 1 -46.21 8.23 -13.63
C MET A 1 -44.96 9.02 -14.04
N ARG A 2 -45.00 10.36 -14.20
CA ARG A 2 -43.77 11.14 -14.54
C ARG A 2 -42.69 11.13 -13.46
N ARG A 3 -43.08 11.27 -12.19
CA ARG A 3 -42.15 11.22 -11.04
C ARG A 3 -41.51 9.84 -10.84
N THR A 4 -42.26 8.76 -11.11
CA THR A 4 -41.75 7.39 -10.98
C THR A 4 -40.72 7.06 -12.06
N ILE A 5 -40.90 7.59 -13.28
CA ILE A 5 -39.92 7.43 -14.37
C ILE A 5 -38.60 8.14 -14.02
N LEU A 6 -38.65 9.34 -13.45
CA LEU A 6 -37.45 10.08 -13.04
C LEU A 6 -36.69 9.35 -11.91
N LEU A 7 -37.41 8.77 -10.95
CA LEU A 7 -36.79 8.01 -9.85
C LEU A 7 -36.10 6.74 -10.36
N ILE A 8 -36.74 5.99 -11.26
CA ILE A 8 -36.14 4.78 -11.84
C ILE A 8 -34.89 5.12 -12.65
N GLY A 9 -34.93 6.19 -13.45
CA GLY A 9 -33.75 6.66 -14.20
C GLY A 9 -32.59 7.09 -13.30
N ALA A 10 -32.88 7.78 -12.19
CA ALA A 10 -31.86 8.21 -11.24
C ALA A 10 -31.18 7.03 -10.51
N VAL A 11 -31.96 6.04 -10.08
CA VAL A 11 -31.43 4.83 -9.41
C VAL A 11 -30.59 3.99 -10.36
N ALA A 12 -31.04 3.80 -11.60
CA ALA A 12 -30.30 3.05 -12.61
C ALA A 12 -29.00 3.76 -13.05
N GLY A 13 -28.98 5.10 -13.09
CA GLY A 13 -27.77 5.86 -13.40
C GLY A 13 -26.70 5.78 -12.30
N ALA A 14 -27.12 5.77 -11.03
CA ALA A 14 -26.19 5.75 -9.90
C ALA A 14 -25.46 4.39 -9.73
N SER A 15 -26.10 3.28 -10.07
CA SER A 15 -25.51 1.94 -9.93
C SER A 15 -24.36 1.68 -10.92
N VAL A 16 -24.44 2.24 -12.13
CA VAL A 16 -23.36 2.13 -13.14
C VAL A 16 -22.12 2.90 -12.72
N LEU A 17 -22.28 4.03 -12.03
CA LEU A 17 -21.16 4.86 -11.56
C LEU A 17 -20.47 4.30 -10.30
N ALA A 18 -21.13 3.41 -9.55
CA ALA A 18 -20.60 2.85 -8.31
C ALA A 18 -19.64 1.66 -8.53
N GLY A 19 -19.57 1.10 -9.74
CA GLY A 19 -19.01 -0.23 -9.98
C GLY A 19 -17.63 -0.28 -10.62
N CYS A 20 -16.60 0.31 -9.99
CA CYS A 20 -15.18 0.07 -10.36
C CYS A 20 -14.25 0.00 -9.13
N VAL A 21 -14.70 -0.60 -8.02
CA VAL A 21 -13.80 -0.86 -6.88
C VAL A 21 -13.25 -2.27 -7.02
N GLY A 22 -12.02 -2.38 -7.52
CA GLY A 22 -11.30 -3.64 -7.56
C GLY A 22 -10.89 -4.04 -6.14
N TYR A 23 -11.37 -5.19 -5.67
CA TYR A 23 -10.80 -5.82 -4.49
C TYR A 23 -9.43 -6.38 -4.85
N VAL A 24 -8.37 -5.79 -4.31
CA VAL A 24 -7.01 -6.33 -4.40
C VAL A 24 -6.77 -7.17 -3.15
N PRO A 25 -6.85 -8.52 -3.21
CA PRO A 25 -6.44 -9.34 -2.09
C PRO A 25 -4.94 -9.13 -1.88
N VAL A 26 -4.55 -8.55 -0.73
CA VAL A 26 -3.16 -8.61 -0.28
C VAL A 26 -2.91 -10.05 0.14
N PRO A 27 -1.96 -10.77 -0.48
CA PRO A 27 -1.64 -12.12 -0.06
C PRO A 27 -1.16 -12.11 1.39
N ALA A 28 -1.65 -13.05 2.19
CA ALA A 28 -1.18 -13.29 3.55
C ALA A 28 0.20 -13.97 3.49
N GLU A 29 1.21 -13.24 3.03
CA GLU A 29 2.61 -13.65 3.12
C GLU A 29 3.07 -13.53 4.58
N PRO A 30 4.00 -14.39 5.05
CA PRO A 30 4.66 -14.16 6.33
C PRO A 30 5.40 -12.83 6.22
N GLN A 31 4.82 -11.78 6.79
CA GLN A 31 5.46 -10.47 6.77
C GLN A 31 6.70 -10.56 7.64
N VAL A 32 7.86 -10.72 7.03
CA VAL A 32 9.11 -10.31 7.65
C VAL A 32 9.03 -8.78 7.69
N VAL A 33 8.45 -8.28 8.78
CA VAL A 33 8.20 -6.87 9.01
C VAL A 33 9.54 -6.13 9.11
N TYR A 34 9.97 -5.56 7.99
CA TYR A 34 10.85 -4.38 8.00
C TYR A 34 10.18 -3.19 7.28
N GLN A 35 8.85 -3.21 7.14
CA GLN A 35 8.10 -2.09 6.59
C GLN A 35 7.37 -1.37 7.72
N GLN A 36 8.15 -0.64 8.52
CA GLN A 36 7.62 0.58 9.09
C GLN A 36 7.98 1.72 8.11
N PRO A 37 7.03 2.58 7.72
CA PRO A 37 7.36 3.84 7.08
C PRO A 37 7.97 4.77 8.14
N VAL A 38 9.20 4.47 8.56
CA VAL A 38 10.00 5.41 9.34
C VAL A 38 10.18 6.66 8.49
N PRO A 39 9.86 7.86 9.00
CA PRO A 39 10.04 9.10 8.27
C PRO A 39 11.44 9.14 7.67
N ARG A 40 11.51 9.38 6.35
CA ARG A 40 12.66 9.33 5.44
C ARG A 40 13.86 10.22 5.83
N TYR A 41 13.90 10.75 7.04
CA TYR A 41 14.85 11.77 7.45
C TYR A 41 16.11 11.25 8.16
N HIS A 42 16.17 10.00 8.68
CA HIS A 42 17.28 9.64 9.58
C HIS A 42 17.83 8.20 9.55
N GLN A 43 17.54 7.38 8.56
CA GLN A 43 18.15 6.04 8.50
C GLN A 43 18.90 5.89 7.19
N ARG A 44 20.13 6.41 7.19
CA ARG A 44 21.11 6.14 6.14
C ARG A 44 21.42 4.65 6.19
N ASP A 45 21.18 3.97 5.07
CA ASP A 45 21.53 2.58 4.83
C ASP A 45 22.43 2.62 3.59
N ARG A 46 23.74 2.53 3.83
CA ARG A 46 24.75 2.85 2.80
C ARG A 46 24.95 1.71 1.81
N ASP A 47 24.80 0.47 2.22
CA ASP A 47 24.98 -0.71 1.39
C ASP A 47 23.67 -1.38 0.98
N GLY A 48 22.53 -0.92 1.52
CA GLY A 48 21.20 -1.32 1.08
C GLY A 48 20.80 -2.70 1.55
N ASP A 49 21.39 -3.18 2.65
CA ASP A 49 21.12 -4.50 3.21
C ASP A 49 19.81 -4.52 4.04
N GLY A 50 19.23 -3.35 4.33
CA GLY A 50 18.02 -3.17 5.11
C GLY A 50 18.23 -2.92 6.60
N VAL A 51 19.48 -2.84 7.08
CA VAL A 51 19.83 -2.39 8.43
C VAL A 51 20.37 -0.96 8.36
N PRO A 52 19.80 0.00 9.11
CA PRO A 52 20.34 1.35 9.19
C PRO A 52 21.81 1.37 9.66
N ASP A 53 22.64 2.26 9.09
CA ASP A 53 24.08 2.45 9.41
C ASP A 53 24.37 2.51 10.92
N ARG A 54 23.42 2.98 11.74
CA ARG A 54 23.54 3.08 13.21
C ARG A 54 23.44 1.75 13.95
N TYR A 55 22.81 0.75 13.34
CA TYR A 55 22.63 -0.60 13.86
C TYR A 55 23.47 -1.63 13.13
N ASP A 56 24.05 -1.27 11.99
CA ASP A 56 24.91 -2.14 11.23
C ASP A 56 26.36 -2.10 11.76
N ARG A 57 26.91 -3.30 11.99
CA ARG A 57 28.32 -3.49 12.37
C ARG A 57 29.25 -3.35 11.17
N ARG A 58 28.72 -3.48 9.95
CA ARG A 58 29.48 -3.39 8.70
C ARG A 58 28.79 -2.49 7.64
N PRO A 59 28.65 -1.16 7.86
CA PRO A 59 27.86 -0.21 7.03
C PRO A 59 28.37 0.06 5.60
N ARG A 60 29.12 -0.87 5.01
CA ARG A 60 29.69 -0.85 3.67
C ARG A 60 29.73 -2.26 3.08
N ASN A 61 29.12 -3.24 3.73
CA ASN A 61 29.12 -4.63 3.32
C ASN A 61 27.67 -5.12 3.24
N PRO A 62 27.13 -5.27 2.02
CA PRO A 62 25.76 -5.75 1.84
C PRO A 62 25.56 -7.22 2.27
N TYR A 63 26.64 -7.96 2.56
CA TYR A 63 26.57 -9.36 2.93
C TYR A 63 26.69 -9.59 4.45
N ARG A 64 25.66 -10.20 5.02
CA ARG A 64 25.59 -10.64 6.42
C ARG A 64 26.21 -12.04 6.57
N TYR A 65 27.52 -12.11 6.72
CA TYR A 65 28.26 -13.34 7.13
C TYR A 65 28.60 -13.29 8.61
#